data_AF-B6ARF2-F1
#
_entry.id   AF-B6ARF2-F1
#
_cell.length_a   1.000
_cell.length_b   1.000
_cell.length_c   1.000
_cell.angle_alpha   90.00
_cell.angle_beta   90.00
_cell.angle_gamma   90.00
#
_symmetry.space_group_name_H-M   'P 1'
#
loop_
_entity.id
_entity.type
_entity.pdbx_description
1 polymer ?
#
loop_
_entity_poly.entity_id
_entity_poly.type
_entity_poly.pdbx_seq_one_letter_code
_entity_poly.pdbx_strand_id
1 'polypeptide(L)'
;MNNVVAILVTIAFAIVFFILFMLIPEPENKKASSPAGQTSGNARAFPSGLTGEVLFDRACSQCHTPPPLTHRSPEDWRILVLKMNRNMQQTGKNYLTPEEIQPVVDYILSHQKPA
;
A
#
# COMPACT_ATOMS: atom_id res chain seq x y z
N MET A 1 -14.79 38.36 40.42
CA MET A 1 -14.96 37.12 39.61
C MET A 1 -14.37 35.99 40.42
N ASN A 2 -15.23 35.17 41.03
CA ASN A 2 -14.83 34.28 42.11
C ASN A 2 -14.25 33.00 41.50
N ASN A 3 -13.07 32.59 41.97
CA ASN A 3 -12.41 31.31 41.65
C ASN A 3 -13.38 30.11 41.60
N VAL A 4 -14.37 30.07 42.48
CA VAL A 4 -15.43 29.05 42.48
C VAL A 4 -16.26 29.05 41.20
N VAL A 5 -16.65 30.23 40.70
CA VAL A 5 -17.42 30.36 39.46
C VAL A 5 -16.58 29.93 38.25
N ALA A 6 -15.28 30.26 38.25
CA ALA A 6 -14.37 29.83 37.19
C ALA A 6 -14.19 28.30 37.16
N ILE A 7 -14.09 27.66 38.33
CA ILE A 7 -13.98 26.19 38.44
C ILE A 7 -15.25 25.51 37.92
N LEU A 8 -16.44 25.98 38.34
CA LEU A 8 -17.72 25.40 37.90
C LEU A 8 -17.91 25.50 36.38
N VAL A 9 -17.55 26.63 35.77
CA VAL A 9 -17.62 26.81 34.32
C VAL A 9 -16.65 25.88 33.60
N THR A 10 -15.43 25.70 34.14
CA THR A 10 -14.42 24.82 33.54
C THR A 10 -14.86 23.36 33.58
N ILE A 11 -15.41 22.91 34.71
CA ILE A 11 -15.94 21.55 34.86
C ILE A 11 -17.11 21.32 33.91
N ALA A 12 -18.04 22.27 33.80
CA ALA A 12 -19.17 22.16 32.88
C ALA A 12 -18.72 22.01 31.42
N PHE A 13 -17.73 22.82 30.99
CA PHE A 13 -17.17 22.70 29.64
C PHE A 13 -16.46 21.37 29.40
N ALA A 14 -15.69 20.88 30.38
CA ALA A 14 -14.98 19.60 30.27
C ALA A 14 -15.95 18.41 30.15
N ILE A 15 -17.04 18.42 30.92
CA ILE A 15 -18.08 17.39 30.87
C ILE A 15 -18.78 17.39 29.51
N VAL A 16 -19.17 18.56 29.00
CA VAL A 16 -19.80 18.68 27.68
C VAL A 16 -18.86 18.17 26.58
N PHE A 17 -17.58 18.54 26.62
CA PHE A 17 -16.59 18.08 25.64
C PHE A 17 -16.37 16.57 25.70
N PHE A 18 -16.33 15.98 26.90
CA PHE A 18 -16.18 14.54 27.08
C PHE A 18 -17.40 13.76 26.58
N ILE A 19 -18.61 14.25 26.86
CA ILE A 19 -19.86 13.66 26.35
C ILE A 19 -19.90 13.76 24.82
N LEU A 20 -19.54 14.91 24.26
CA LEU A 20 -19.43 15.10 22.81
C LEU A 20 -18.46 14.09 22.21
N PHE A 21 -17.28 13.93 22.81
CA PHE A 21 -16.28 12.96 22.35
C PHE A 21 -16.78 11.51 22.43
N MET A 22 -17.56 11.15 23.45
CA MET A 22 -18.13 9.82 23.60
C MET A 22 -19.30 9.54 22.63
N LEU A 23 -20.00 10.60 22.19
CA LEU A 23 -21.02 10.55 21.15
C LEU A 23 -20.44 10.62 19.73
N ILE A 24 -19.14 10.92 19.56
CA ILE A 24 -18.47 10.76 18.27
C ILE A 24 -18.36 9.26 18.03
N PRO A 25 -19.10 8.69 17.05
CA PRO A 25 -18.90 7.31 16.66
C PRO A 25 -17.43 7.15 16.25
N GLU A 26 -16.80 6.11 16.80
CA GLU A 26 -15.40 5.79 16.55
C GLU A 26 -15.12 5.93 15.04
N PRO A 27 -14.12 6.72 14.61
CA PRO A 27 -13.79 6.80 13.19
C PRO A 27 -13.39 5.39 12.80
N GLU A 28 -14.26 4.75 12.03
CA GLU A 28 -14.06 3.42 11.48
C GLU A 28 -12.62 3.31 10.98
N ASN A 29 -11.78 2.65 11.78
CA ASN A 29 -10.44 2.33 11.38
C ASN A 29 -10.57 1.25 10.31
N LYS A 30 -10.77 1.67 9.06
CA LYS A 30 -10.73 0.78 7.89
C LYS A 30 -9.30 0.25 7.64
N LYS A 31 -8.59 -0.20 8.68
CA LYS A 31 -7.41 -1.08 8.63
C LYS A 31 -7.72 -2.49 9.09
N ALA A 32 -8.96 -2.94 9.02
CA ALA A 32 -9.28 -4.36 9.10
C ALA A 32 -10.65 -4.60 8.48
N SER A 33 -10.74 -4.47 7.15
CA SER A 33 -11.76 -5.06 6.25
C SER A 33 -11.78 -4.28 4.94
N SER A 34 -10.68 -4.31 4.19
CA SER A 34 -10.87 -4.40 2.75
C SER A 34 -10.71 -5.89 2.44
N PRO A 35 -11.75 -6.62 2.02
CA PRO A 35 -11.45 -7.74 1.15
C PRO A 35 -10.66 -7.13 0.00
N ALA A 36 -9.66 -7.85 -0.49
CA ALA A 36 -9.03 -7.58 -1.77
C ALA A 36 -10.10 -7.03 -2.71
N GLY A 37 -9.90 -5.82 -3.23
CA GLY A 37 -10.84 -5.16 -4.12
C GLY A 37 -11.10 -6.06 -5.30
N GLN A 38 -12.17 -6.84 -5.21
CA GLN A 38 -12.83 -7.46 -6.33
C GLN A 38 -13.54 -6.34 -7.08
N THR A 39 -12.76 -5.59 -7.84
CA THR A 39 -13.29 -4.89 -9.01
C THR A 39 -13.13 -5.85 -10.17
N SER A 40 -14.17 -6.65 -10.38
CA SER A 40 -14.32 -7.41 -11.61
C SER A 40 -14.49 -6.40 -12.75
N GLY A 41 -13.48 -6.32 -13.63
CA GLY A 41 -13.53 -5.49 -14.83
C GLY A 41 -12.18 -5.03 -15.36
N ASN A 42 -11.34 -5.98 -15.83
CA ASN A 42 -10.21 -5.78 -16.76
C ASN A 42 -8.84 -5.32 -16.23
N ALA A 43 -8.34 -5.94 -15.16
CA ALA A 43 -6.90 -6.10 -14.98
C ALA A 43 -6.63 -7.61 -14.90
N ARG A 44 -5.96 -8.17 -15.91
CA ARG A 44 -5.69 -9.62 -15.96
C ARG A 44 -4.37 -9.84 -15.22
N ALA A 45 -4.42 -10.61 -14.14
CA ALA A 45 -3.23 -11.30 -13.63
C ALA A 45 -2.57 -12.04 -14.80
N PHE A 46 -1.25 -12.12 -14.81
CA PHE A 46 -0.53 -12.80 -15.87
C PHE A 46 -0.93 -14.28 -15.93
N PRO A 47 -0.72 -14.98 -17.07
CA PRO A 47 -0.89 -16.43 -17.11
C PRO A 47 -0.13 -17.09 -15.95
N SER A 48 -0.76 -18.06 -15.29
CA SER A 48 -0.14 -18.78 -14.19
C SER A 48 1.08 -19.60 -14.66
N GLY A 49 2.06 -19.78 -13.76
CA GLY A 49 3.24 -20.61 -14.02
C GLY A 49 4.36 -19.93 -14.82
N LEU A 50 4.31 -18.62 -15.01
CA LEU A 50 5.41 -17.86 -15.61
C LEU A 50 6.61 -17.75 -14.65
N THR A 51 7.81 -17.70 -15.23
CA THR A 51 9.04 -17.46 -14.48
C THR A 51 9.13 -16.01 -14.02
N GLY A 52 9.97 -15.74 -13.00
CA GLY A 52 10.24 -14.39 -12.52
C GLY A 52 10.76 -13.44 -13.60
N GLU A 53 11.58 -13.94 -14.53
CA GLU A 53 12.07 -13.19 -15.70
C GLU A 53 10.94 -12.74 -16.62
N VAL A 54 10.05 -13.65 -17.00
CA VAL A 54 8.94 -13.34 -17.92
C VAL A 54 7.94 -12.41 -17.24
N LEU A 55 7.68 -12.61 -15.95
CA LEU A 55 6.86 -11.71 -15.17
C LEU A 55 7.49 -10.31 -15.07
N PHE A 56 8.80 -10.22 -14.81
CA PHE A 56 9.52 -8.95 -14.75
C PHE A 56 9.42 -8.19 -16.08
N ASP A 57 9.73 -8.84 -17.20
CA ASP A 57 9.68 -8.20 -18.53
C ASP A 57 8.27 -7.70 -18.85
N ARG A 58 7.26 -8.55 -18.67
CA ARG A 58 5.87 -8.20 -18.98
C ARG A 58 5.27 -7.18 -18.01
N ALA A 59 5.68 -7.19 -16.75
CA ALA A 59 5.14 -6.30 -15.72
C ALA A 59 5.82 -4.92 -15.75
N CYS A 60 7.15 -4.90 -15.74
CA CYS A 60 7.93 -3.69 -15.53
C CYS A 60 8.09 -2.86 -16.81
N SER A 61 8.00 -3.48 -18.00
CA SER A 61 8.13 -2.79 -19.29
C SER A 61 6.80 -2.23 -19.83
N GLN A 62 5.68 -2.32 -19.09
CA GLN A 62 4.37 -1.84 -19.57
C GLN A 62 4.29 -0.33 -19.78
N CYS A 63 5.10 0.43 -19.05
CA CYS A 63 5.00 1.89 -19.00
C CYS A 63 6.28 2.59 -19.46
N HIS A 64 7.45 2.01 -19.18
CA HIS A 64 8.76 2.54 -19.56
C HIS A 64 9.80 1.44 -19.50
N THR A 65 11.01 1.70 -20.02
CA THR A 65 12.14 0.79 -19.89
C THR A 65 12.56 0.66 -18.42
N PRO A 66 12.75 -0.57 -17.88
CA PRO A 66 13.27 -0.75 -16.53
C PRO A 66 14.68 -0.15 -16.37
N PRO A 67 14.98 0.51 -15.23
CA PRO A 67 16.33 1.02 -14.97
C PRO A 67 17.32 -0.13 -14.71
N PRO A 68 18.65 0.14 -14.74
CA PRO A 68 19.66 -0.85 -14.35
C PRO A 68 19.38 -1.40 -12.95
N LEU A 69 19.55 -2.69 -12.70
CA LEU A 69 19.13 -3.29 -11.42
C LEU A 69 20.12 -3.08 -10.25
N THR A 70 21.30 -2.52 -10.54
CA THR A 70 22.45 -2.48 -9.63
C THR A 70 22.47 -1.29 -8.65
N HIS A 71 21.54 -0.33 -8.76
CA HIS A 71 21.61 0.95 -8.04
C HIS A 71 20.85 1.01 -6.70
N ARG A 72 20.32 -0.11 -6.21
CA ARG A 72 19.48 -0.17 -4.99
C ARG A 72 19.81 -1.40 -4.15
N SER A 73 19.58 -1.27 -2.84
CA SER A 73 19.70 -2.41 -1.91
C SER A 73 18.60 -3.44 -2.16
N PRO A 74 18.77 -4.70 -1.73
CA PRO A 74 17.73 -5.74 -1.86
C PRO A 74 16.37 -5.35 -1.28
N GLU A 75 16.36 -4.70 -0.12
CA GLU A 75 15.11 -4.27 0.53
C GLU A 75 14.42 -3.14 -0.24
N ASP A 76 15.19 -2.17 -0.75
CA ASP A 76 14.64 -1.09 -1.58
C ASP A 76 13.95 -1.63 -2.83
N TRP A 77 14.47 -2.72 -3.42
CA TRP A 77 13.83 -3.38 -4.56
C TRP A 77 12.52 -4.05 -4.20
N ARG A 78 12.42 -4.72 -3.04
CA ARG A 78 11.14 -5.27 -2.57
C ARG A 78 10.09 -4.18 -2.43
N ILE A 79 10.45 -3.08 -1.78
CA ILE A 79 9.56 -1.93 -1.58
C ILE A 79 9.14 -1.33 -2.93
N LEU A 80 10.10 -1.18 -3.86
CA LEU A 80 9.84 -0.60 -5.17
C LEU A 80 8.90 -1.48 -6.01
N VAL A 81 9.09 -2.79 -6.03
CA VAL A 81 8.20 -3.73 -6.74
C VAL A 81 6.77 -3.61 -6.21
N LEU A 82 6.60 -3.61 -4.88
CA LEU A 82 5.27 -3.43 -4.26
C LEU A 82 4.64 -2.08 -4.61
N LYS A 83 5.43 -1.00 -4.60
CA LYS A 83 4.97 0.34 -4.96
C LYS A 83 4.53 0.41 -6.42
N MET A 84 5.32 -0.12 -7.34
CA MET A 84 4.98 -0.14 -8.77
C MET A 84 3.77 -1.03 -9.03
N ASN A 85 3.68 -2.19 -8.38
CA ASN A 85 2.53 -3.07 -8.51
C ASN A 85 1.23 -2.40 -8.07
N ARG A 86 1.27 -1.63 -6.97
CA ARG A 86 0.14 -0.81 -6.53
C ARG A 86 -0.22 0.27 -7.57
N ASN A 87 0.78 0.96 -8.13
CA ASN A 87 0.52 1.95 -9.18
C ASN A 87 -0.13 1.31 -10.42
N MET A 88 0.29 0.11 -10.79
CA MET A 88 -0.28 -0.66 -11.90
C MET A 88 -1.76 -0.98 -11.64
N GLN A 89 -2.10 -1.45 -10.43
CA GLN A 89 -3.49 -1.65 -10.00
C GLN A 89 -4.31 -0.36 -10.11
N GLN A 90 -3.78 0.76 -9.62
CA GLN A 90 -4.49 2.04 -9.59
C GLN A 90 -4.70 2.67 -10.98
N THR A 91 -3.86 2.30 -11.95
CA THR A 91 -3.90 2.82 -13.33
C THR A 91 -4.51 1.85 -14.32
N GLY A 92 -5.12 0.75 -13.84
CA GLY A 92 -5.77 -0.26 -14.69
C GLY A 92 -4.80 -1.03 -15.59
N LYS A 93 -3.52 -1.15 -15.19
CA LYS A 93 -2.54 -1.99 -15.87
C LYS A 93 -2.61 -3.41 -15.33
N ASN A 94 -2.09 -4.37 -16.11
CA ASN A 94 -1.91 -5.73 -15.61
C ASN A 94 -0.93 -5.67 -14.44
N TYR A 95 -1.25 -6.31 -13.33
CA TYR A 95 -0.48 -6.25 -12.09
C TYR A 95 -0.18 -7.67 -11.59
N LEU A 96 0.88 -7.79 -10.80
CA LEU A 96 1.34 -9.04 -10.21
C LEU A 96 0.43 -9.45 -9.05
N THR A 97 0.02 -10.71 -9.00
CA THR A 97 -0.62 -11.29 -7.81
C THR A 97 0.38 -11.43 -6.66
N PRO A 98 -0.07 -11.62 -5.41
CA PRO A 98 0.84 -11.84 -4.28
C PRO A 98 1.85 -12.98 -4.51
N GLU A 99 1.44 -14.04 -5.22
CA GLU A 99 2.27 -15.21 -5.55
C GLU A 99 3.30 -14.90 -6.64
N GLU A 100 3.01 -13.96 -7.54
CA GLU A 100 3.89 -13.55 -8.65
C GLU A 100 4.94 -12.51 -8.22
N ILE A 101 4.71 -11.79 -7.11
CA ILE A 101 5.63 -10.75 -6.62
C ILE A 101 6.99 -11.35 -6.23
N GLN A 102 6.98 -12.49 -5.53
CA GLN A 102 8.23 -13.08 -5.01
C GLN A 102 9.18 -13.53 -6.12
N PRO A 103 8.74 -14.29 -7.15
CA PRO A 103 9.59 -14.63 -8.30
C PRO A 103 10.19 -13.42 -9.02
N VAL A 104 9.44 -12.32 -9.14
CA VAL A 104 9.94 -11.08 -9.76
C VAL A 104 11.03 -10.44 -8.92
N VAL A 105 10.85 -10.39 -7.60
CA VAL A 105 11.89 -9.90 -6.69
C VAL A 105 13.14 -10.78 -6.80
N ASP A 106 12.99 -12.10 -6.73
CA ASP A 106 14.12 -13.03 -6.77
C ASP A 106 14.91 -12.89 -8.10
N TYR A 107 14.20 -12.72 -9.22
CA TYR A 107 14.81 -12.39 -10.50
C TYR A 107 15.62 -11.08 -10.44
N ILE A 108 15.04 -10.00 -9.90
CA ILE A 108 15.75 -8.73 -9.77
C ILE A 108 17.01 -8.91 -8.92
N LEU A 109 16.90 -9.52 -7.74
CA LEU A 109 17.99 -9.67 -6.78
C LEU A 109 19.15 -10.51 -7.36
N SER A 110 18.84 -11.58 -8.09
CA SER A 110 19.86 -12.40 -8.77
C SER A 110 20.61 -11.66 -9.89
N HIS A 111 20.03 -10.58 -10.44
CA HIS A 111 20.61 -9.79 -11.52
C HIS A 111 21.15 -8.42 -11.07
N GLN A 112 21.31 -8.19 -9.76
CA GLN A 112 21.91 -6.97 -9.21
C GLN A 112 23.44 -6.92 -9.32
N LYS A 113 24.07 -8.02 -9.73
CA LYS A 113 25.53 -8.09 -9.75
C LYS A 113 26.07 -7.10 -10.80
N PRO A 114 27.01 -6.19 -10.43
CA PRO A 114 27.69 -5.38 -11.43
C PRO A 114 28.41 -6.33 -12.40
N ALA A 115 28.23 -6.07 -13.71
CA ALA A 115 28.94 -6.76 -14.77
C ALA A 115 30.47 -6.62 -14.60
#